data_AF-A0A8T9QCH7-F1
#
_entry.id   AF-A0A8T9QCH7-F1
#
_cell.length_a   1.000
_cell.length_b   1.000
_cell.length_c   1.000
_cell.angle_alpha   90.00
_cell.angle_beta   90.00
_cell.angle_gamma   90.00
#
_symmetry.space_group_name_H-M   'P 1'
#
loop_
_entity.id
_entity.type
_entity.pdbx_description
1 polymer ?
#
loop_
_entity_poly.entity_id
_entity_poly.type
_entity_poly.pdbx_seq_one_letter_code
_entity_poly.pdbx_strand_id
1 'polypeptide(L)'
;MPNGQLLWAPRLGFNYDLNNDAKVQLRGGTGVFTGRVPYVWIANSYSNSGMIQGNLDINNTANNTNNPNNPKYLSTIETNVERIPTTYSAGASKTAQINVLAKDFKLPQVWRSNLAVDFRLPGDVIATLEGMYSKTLNDIYYQDANLAGPIGNLVGPDKRPVYASGAARRIDANFTNVYILKNTDQGYRYNLTGQLQKQFADGLNTMVAYTYGKSKEINSGFNTTASSNFGFNQIITDPNNPS
;
A
#
# COMPACT_ATOMS: atom_id res chain seq x y z
N MET A 1 -7.10 -11.55 15.26
CA MET A 1 -7.95 -10.45 14.79
C MET A 1 -7.50 -9.16 15.48
N PRO A 2 -7.43 -8.01 14.79
CA PRO A 2 -7.13 -6.72 15.40
C PRO A 2 -8.18 -6.35 16.46
N ASN A 3 -7.80 -5.53 17.44
CA ASN A 3 -8.75 -5.00 18.42
C ASN A 3 -9.71 -4.02 17.74
N GLY A 4 -10.94 -3.91 18.25
CA GLY A 4 -11.88 -2.87 17.81
C GLY A 4 -11.31 -1.48 18.11
N GLN A 5 -11.10 -0.66 17.07
CA GLN A 5 -10.53 0.67 17.19
C GLN A 5 -11.57 1.74 16.85
N LEU A 6 -11.67 2.78 17.67
CA LEU A 6 -12.48 3.95 17.38
C LEU A 6 -11.86 4.74 16.24
N LEU A 7 -12.60 4.91 15.15
CA LEU A 7 -12.22 5.75 14.02
C LEU A 7 -12.91 7.10 14.16
N TRP A 8 -12.17 8.08 14.68
CA TRP A 8 -12.65 9.45 14.80
C TRP A 8 -12.32 10.24 13.51
N ALA A 9 -13.34 10.85 12.91
CA ALA A 9 -13.24 11.54 11.63
C ALA A 9 -13.85 12.95 11.67
N PRO A 10 -13.31 13.88 12.49
CA PRO A 10 -13.84 15.22 12.59
C PRO A 10 -13.66 15.99 11.29
N ARG A 11 -14.60 16.90 11.00
CA ARG A 11 -14.55 17.79 9.84
C ARG A 11 -15.03 19.17 10.23
N LEU A 12 -14.29 20.17 9.80
CA LEU A 12 -14.58 21.58 10.00
C LEU A 12 -14.42 22.29 8.67
N GLY A 13 -15.33 23.21 8.39
CA GLY A 13 -15.31 24.00 7.17
C GLY A 13 -15.79 25.41 7.48
N PHE A 14 -15.35 26.35 6.66
CA PHE A 14 -15.80 27.73 6.73
C PHE A 14 -15.96 28.30 5.32
N ASN A 15 -16.84 29.29 5.22
CA ASN A 15 -17.00 30.13 4.05
C ASN A 15 -17.24 31.55 4.57
N TYR A 16 -16.45 32.50 4.08
CA TYR A 16 -16.44 33.87 4.55
C TYR A 16 -16.38 34.84 3.38
N ASP A 17 -17.35 35.74 3.32
CA ASP A 17 -17.37 36.85 2.39
C ASP A 17 -16.60 38.02 3.02
N LEU A 18 -15.46 38.40 2.43
CA LEU A 18 -14.56 39.39 3.01
C LEU A 18 -15.19 40.79 3.10
N ASN A 19 -16.02 41.14 2.12
CA ASN A 19 -16.56 42.49 1.96
C ASN A 19 -18.10 42.54 2.07
N ASN A 20 -18.76 41.41 2.35
CA ASN A 20 -20.22 41.24 2.32
C ASN A 20 -20.86 41.65 0.98
N ASP A 21 -20.10 41.60 -0.12
CA ASP A 21 -20.56 41.96 -1.47
C ASP A 21 -20.47 40.78 -2.45
N ALA A 22 -20.14 39.60 -1.95
CA ALA A 22 -19.93 38.35 -2.67
C ALA A 22 -18.90 38.43 -3.80
N LYS A 23 -18.01 39.44 -3.80
CA LYS A 23 -16.94 39.54 -4.80
C LYS A 23 -15.68 38.82 -4.40
N VAL A 24 -15.41 38.70 -3.10
CA VAL A 24 -14.25 37.95 -2.61
C VAL A 24 -14.71 36.97 -1.53
N GLN A 25 -14.75 35.70 -1.89
CA GLN A 25 -15.13 34.62 -0.97
C GLN A 25 -13.91 33.80 -0.60
N LEU A 26 -13.67 33.68 0.70
CA LEU A 26 -12.66 32.80 1.27
C LEU A 26 -13.37 31.55 1.78
N ARG A 27 -13.02 30.39 1.24
CA ARG A 27 -13.56 29.10 1.67
C ARG A 27 -12.45 28.14 2.02
N GLY A 28 -12.68 27.30 3.02
CA GLY A 28 -11.68 26.34 3.43
C GLY A 28 -12.25 25.29 4.35
N GLY A 29 -11.46 24.26 4.58
CA GLY A 29 -11.86 23.17 5.44
C GLY A 29 -10.69 22.30 5.83
N THR A 30 -10.91 21.54 6.89
CA THR A 30 -9.98 20.53 7.36
C THR A 30 -10.75 19.35 7.92
N GLY A 31 -10.24 18.14 7.73
CA GLY A 31 -10.90 16.97 8.28
C GLY A 31 -10.13 15.69 8.07
N VAL A 32 -10.58 14.67 8.80
CA VAL A 32 -10.05 13.31 8.69
C VAL A 32 -11.02 12.47 7.88
N PHE A 33 -10.47 11.71 6.93
CA PHE A 33 -11.21 10.86 6.01
C PHE A 33 -10.70 9.44 6.14
N THR A 34 -11.61 8.52 6.39
CA THR A 34 -11.29 7.09 6.55
C THR A 34 -11.72 6.36 5.30
N GLY A 35 -10.79 5.63 4.68
CA GLY A 35 -11.06 4.78 3.52
C GLY A 35 -11.53 3.39 3.93
N ARG A 36 -12.06 2.65 2.95
CA ARG A 36 -12.31 1.21 3.11
C ARG A 36 -11.03 0.44 2.77
N VAL A 37 -10.71 -0.58 3.55
CA VAL A 37 -9.61 -1.50 3.24
C VAL A 37 -10.05 -2.46 2.12
N PRO A 38 -9.18 -2.77 1.15
CA PRO A 38 -9.37 -3.92 0.27
C PRO A 38 -9.42 -5.21 1.10
N TYR A 39 -10.61 -5.79 1.24
CA TYR A 39 -10.83 -7.01 2.02
C TYR A 39 -9.93 -8.18 1.61
N VAL A 40 -9.39 -8.17 0.39
CA VAL A 40 -8.42 -9.14 -0.11
C VAL A 40 -7.17 -9.25 0.77
N TRP A 41 -6.67 -8.15 1.35
CA TRP A 41 -5.47 -8.18 2.20
C TRP A 41 -5.75 -8.83 3.55
N ILE A 42 -6.93 -8.58 4.11
CA ILE A 42 -7.38 -9.23 5.35
C ILE A 42 -7.63 -10.73 5.09
N ALA A 43 -8.27 -11.05 3.95
CA ALA A 43 -8.53 -12.43 3.54
C ALA A 43 -7.23 -13.20 3.26
N ASN A 44 -6.19 -12.52 2.76
CA ASN A 44 -4.88 -13.12 2.50
C ASN A 44 -4.21 -13.57 3.81
N SER A 45 -4.32 -12.79 4.88
CA SER A 45 -3.85 -13.20 6.22
C SER A 45 -4.67 -14.31 6.86
N TYR A 46 -5.96 -14.42 6.52
CA TYR A 46 -6.79 -15.54 6.96
C TYR A 46 -6.44 -16.83 6.21
N SER A 47 -6.25 -16.74 4.89
CA SER A 47 -6.00 -17.89 4.01
C SER A 47 -4.56 -18.41 4.11
N ASN A 48 -3.59 -17.52 4.33
CA ASN A 48 -2.16 -17.86 4.48
C ASN A 48 -1.73 -17.80 5.95
N SER A 49 -2.41 -18.59 6.79
CA SER A 49 -2.09 -18.76 8.21
C SER A 49 -0.95 -19.76 8.48
N GLY A 50 -0.40 -20.37 7.43
CA GLY A 50 0.60 -21.43 7.49
C GLY A 50 0.06 -22.83 7.84
N MET A 51 -1.23 -22.93 8.14
CA MET A 51 -1.91 -24.20 8.45
C MET A 51 -2.79 -24.71 7.30
N ILE A 52 -3.38 -23.79 6.52
CA ILE A 52 -4.39 -24.11 5.48
C ILE A 52 -3.74 -24.33 4.10
N GLN A 53 -2.63 -23.66 3.82
CA GLN A 53 -1.92 -23.75 2.53
C GLN A 53 -0.48 -24.18 2.72
N GLY A 54 -0.01 -25.04 1.82
CA GLY A 54 1.37 -25.51 1.72
C GLY A 54 2.02 -25.07 0.42
N ASN A 55 3.34 -24.94 0.40
CA ASN A 55 4.10 -24.64 -0.81
C ASN A 55 4.89 -25.87 -1.25
N LEU A 56 4.82 -26.18 -2.54
CA LEU A 56 5.64 -27.21 -3.19
C LEU A 56 6.69 -26.51 -4.06
N ASP A 57 7.97 -26.77 -3.82
CA ASP A 57 9.06 -26.34 -4.70
C ASP A 57 9.52 -27.52 -5.56
N ILE A 58 9.31 -27.40 -6.87
CA ILE A 58 9.63 -28.43 -7.86
C ILE A 58 11.09 -28.39 -8.34
N ASN A 59 11.86 -27.37 -7.95
CA ASN A 59 13.25 -27.19 -8.38
C ASN A 59 14.28 -27.79 -7.41
N ASN A 60 13.85 -28.33 -6.27
CA ASN A 60 14.75 -28.95 -5.29
C ASN A 60 15.16 -30.36 -5.72
N THR A 61 16.23 -30.44 -6.53
CA THR A 61 16.80 -31.68 -7.07
C THR A 61 17.37 -32.64 -6.01
N ALA A 62 17.62 -32.19 -4.78
CA ALA A 62 18.22 -33.01 -3.73
C ALA A 62 17.28 -34.12 -3.19
N ASN A 63 15.96 -33.98 -3.38
CA ASN A 63 14.97 -34.95 -2.90
C ASN A 63 14.39 -35.85 -4.01
N ASN A 64 14.97 -35.83 -5.21
CA ASN A 64 14.60 -36.68 -6.34
C ASN A 64 15.28 -38.07 -6.25
N THR A 65 15.01 -38.80 -5.16
CA THR A 65 15.37 -40.22 -5.10
C THR A 65 14.24 -41.03 -5.70
N ASN A 66 14.55 -41.95 -6.62
CA ASN A 66 13.61 -42.85 -7.30
C ASN A 66 12.97 -43.88 -6.34
N ASN A 67 12.33 -43.42 -5.27
CA ASN A 67 11.64 -44.25 -4.30
C ASN A 67 10.14 -44.33 -4.67
N PRO A 68 9.59 -45.51 -4.97
CA PRO A 68 8.18 -45.71 -5.30
C PRO A 68 7.18 -45.26 -4.21
N ASN A 69 7.65 -45.13 -2.96
CA ASN A 69 6.85 -44.73 -1.80
C ASN A 69 7.02 -43.25 -1.42
N ASN A 70 7.75 -42.47 -2.22
CA ASN A 70 8.00 -41.06 -2.01
C ASN A 70 7.23 -40.26 -3.08
N PRO A 71 6.30 -39.35 -2.72
CA PRO A 71 5.54 -38.61 -3.72
C PRO A 71 6.52 -37.86 -4.63
N LYS A 72 6.58 -38.29 -5.90
CA LYS A 72 7.46 -37.70 -6.91
C LYS A 72 7.11 -36.23 -7.03
N TYR A 73 8.08 -35.35 -6.79
CA TYR A 73 7.98 -33.96 -7.21
C TYR A 73 7.87 -33.96 -8.73
N LEU A 74 6.75 -33.44 -9.22
CA LEU A 74 6.38 -33.50 -10.63
C LEU A 74 7.41 -32.68 -11.43
N SER A 75 7.92 -33.27 -12.52
CA SER A 75 8.87 -32.59 -13.41
C SER A 75 8.24 -31.44 -14.22
N THR A 76 6.91 -31.29 -14.13
CA THR A 76 6.09 -30.27 -14.78
C THR A 76 4.94 -29.88 -13.85
N ILE A 77 4.27 -28.76 -14.11
CA ILE A 77 3.06 -28.37 -13.36
C ILE A 77 1.98 -29.43 -13.60
N GLU A 78 1.64 -30.20 -12.57
CA GLU A 78 0.57 -31.21 -12.63
C GLU A 78 -0.80 -30.54 -12.61
N THR A 79 -1.61 -30.88 -13.60
CA THR A 79 -2.95 -30.30 -13.79
C THR A 79 -4.04 -31.25 -13.33
N ASN A 80 -3.72 -32.53 -13.09
CA ASN A 80 -4.64 -33.48 -12.50
C ASN A 80 -4.60 -33.39 -10.96
N VAL A 81 -5.70 -32.92 -10.37
CA VAL A 81 -5.83 -32.68 -8.93
C VAL A 81 -5.60 -33.94 -8.08
N GLU A 82 -5.92 -35.13 -8.59
CA GLU A 82 -5.77 -36.40 -7.87
C GLU A 82 -4.32 -36.85 -7.76
N ARG A 83 -3.45 -36.30 -8.61
CA ARG A 83 -2.02 -36.60 -8.66
C ARG A 83 -1.18 -35.60 -7.88
N ILE A 84 -1.79 -34.53 -7.36
CA ILE A 84 -1.14 -33.55 -6.50
C ILE A 84 -1.00 -34.17 -5.11
N PRO A 85 0.23 -34.32 -4.56
CA PRO A 85 0.42 -34.89 -3.24
C PRO A 85 -0.34 -34.10 -2.16
N THR A 86 -1.20 -34.79 -1.41
CA THR A 86 -1.96 -34.20 -0.28
C THR A 86 -1.18 -34.26 1.04
N THR A 87 -0.03 -34.95 1.04
CA THR A 87 0.86 -35.11 2.20
C THR A 87 2.31 -34.82 1.81
N TYR A 88 3.07 -34.20 2.70
CA TYR A 88 4.50 -33.98 2.52
C TYR A 88 5.29 -35.30 2.58
N SER A 89 6.32 -35.44 1.74
CA SER A 89 7.30 -36.52 1.82
C SER A 89 7.98 -36.59 3.19
N ALA A 90 8.35 -37.80 3.62
CA ALA A 90 9.19 -37.98 4.80
C ALA A 90 10.53 -37.22 4.64
N GLY A 91 10.86 -36.35 5.59
CA GLY A 91 12.06 -35.49 5.54
C GLY A 91 11.91 -34.19 4.76
N ALA A 92 10.73 -33.91 4.16
CA ALA A 92 10.49 -32.61 3.54
C ALA A 92 10.54 -31.49 4.59
N SER A 93 11.25 -30.40 4.27
CA SER A 93 11.27 -29.20 5.09
C SER A 93 9.88 -28.56 5.05
N LYS A 94 9.17 -28.64 6.17
CA LYS A 94 7.83 -28.05 6.34
C LYS A 94 8.03 -26.56 6.60
N THR A 95 8.05 -25.79 5.52
CA THR A 95 8.13 -24.33 5.63
C THR A 95 6.85 -23.70 5.09
N ALA A 96 6.37 -22.69 5.81
CA ALA A 96 5.15 -21.97 5.43
C ALA A 96 5.42 -20.48 5.26
N GLN A 97 4.72 -19.86 4.32
CA GLN A 97 4.53 -18.42 4.33
C GLN A 97 3.36 -18.11 5.27
N ILE A 98 3.55 -17.16 6.18
CA ILE A 98 2.48 -16.69 7.06
C ILE A 98 2.26 -15.20 6.84
N ASN A 99 0.99 -14.83 6.69
CA ASN A 99 0.58 -13.43 6.56
C ASN A 99 -0.23 -13.05 7.80
N VAL A 100 0.22 -12.04 8.53
CA VAL A 100 -0.41 -11.59 9.77
C VAL A 100 -0.74 -10.11 9.74
N LEU A 101 -1.81 -9.73 10.45
CA LEU A 101 -2.13 -8.32 10.71
C LEU A 101 -1.53 -7.92 12.05
N ALA A 102 -0.96 -6.73 12.11
CA ALA A 102 -0.60 -6.11 13.37
C ALA A 102 -1.83 -6.00 14.29
N LYS A 103 -1.63 -6.19 15.60
CA LYS A 103 -2.73 -6.16 16.60
C LYS A 103 -3.41 -4.81 16.67
N ASP A 104 -2.66 -3.75 16.40
CA ASP A 104 -3.02 -2.34 16.41
C ASP A 104 -3.30 -1.78 15.02
N PHE A 105 -3.49 -2.64 14.01
CA PHE A 105 -3.77 -2.21 12.65
C PHE A 105 -5.03 -1.36 12.55
N LYS A 106 -4.87 -0.13 12.05
CA LYS A 106 -5.92 0.84 11.75
C LYS A 106 -6.29 0.81 10.27
N LEU A 107 -7.54 1.12 9.96
CA LEU A 107 -7.94 1.35 8.57
C LEU A 107 -7.22 2.59 8.01
N PRO A 108 -6.96 2.65 6.69
CA PRO A 108 -6.35 3.82 6.08
C PRO A 108 -7.13 5.10 6.36
N GLN A 109 -6.42 6.11 6.86
CA GLN A 109 -6.95 7.43 7.18
C GLN A 109 -6.04 8.50 6.62
N VAL A 110 -6.64 9.54 6.05
CA VAL A 110 -5.94 10.73 5.59
C VAL A 110 -6.50 11.96 6.28
N TRP A 111 -5.62 12.85 6.69
CA TRP A 111 -5.98 14.22 7.04
C TRP A 111 -5.93 15.07 5.77
N ARG A 112 -6.96 15.87 5.52
CA ARG A 112 -7.01 16.78 4.36
C ARG A 112 -7.40 18.17 4.81
N SER A 113 -6.71 19.16 4.27
CA SER A 113 -7.03 20.57 4.43
C SER A 113 -7.05 21.25 3.06
N ASN A 114 -7.97 22.18 2.86
CA ASN A 114 -8.03 23.00 1.67
C ASN A 114 -8.31 24.46 2.02
N LEU A 115 -7.83 25.35 1.18
CA LEU A 115 -8.06 26.78 1.25
C LEU A 115 -8.21 27.31 -0.17
N ALA A 116 -9.29 28.04 -0.42
CA ALA A 116 -9.57 28.64 -1.70
C ALA A 116 -10.07 30.08 -1.55
N VAL A 117 -9.73 30.89 -2.53
CA VAL A 117 -10.25 32.25 -2.70
C VAL A 117 -10.92 32.33 -4.06
N ASP A 118 -12.16 32.79 -4.07
CA ASP A 118 -12.91 33.12 -5.28
C ASP A 118 -13.00 34.64 -5.43
N PHE A 119 -12.69 35.15 -6.62
CA PHE A 119 -12.81 36.55 -7.01
C PHE A 119 -13.84 36.69 -8.12
N ARG A 120 -14.83 37.56 -7.94
CA ARG A 120 -15.68 38.05 -9.02
C ARG A 120 -15.02 39.25 -9.68
N LEU A 121 -14.40 38.99 -10.83
CA LEU A 121 -13.74 39.99 -11.66
C LEU A 121 -14.75 40.71 -12.57
N PRO A 122 -14.39 41.86 -13.17
CA PRO A 122 -15.23 42.56 -14.12
C PRO A 122 -15.70 41.68 -15.28
N GLY A 123 -16.95 41.88 -15.71
CA GLY A 123 -17.58 41.09 -16.77
C GLY A 123 -17.98 39.67 -16.32
N ASP A 124 -18.33 39.52 -15.04
CA ASP A 124 -18.84 38.28 -14.41
C ASP A 124 -17.92 37.06 -14.57
N VAL A 125 -16.61 37.33 -14.63
CA VAL A 125 -15.60 36.26 -14.61
C VAL A 125 -15.34 35.88 -13.16
N ILE A 126 -15.42 34.58 -12.86
CA ILE A 126 -15.07 34.02 -11.56
C ILE A 126 -13.65 33.46 -11.67
N ALA A 127 -12.74 34.00 -10.88
CA ALA A 127 -11.38 33.49 -10.72
C ALA A 127 -11.23 32.78 -9.38
N THR A 128 -10.84 31.51 -9.40
CA THR A 128 -10.61 30.71 -8.20
C THR A 128 -9.14 30.35 -8.09
N LEU A 129 -8.57 30.54 -6.91
CA LEU A 129 -7.28 29.97 -6.53
C LEU A 129 -7.50 29.04 -5.34
N GLU A 130 -7.16 27.76 -5.49
CA GLU A 130 -7.36 26.74 -4.46
C GLU A 130 -6.08 25.94 -4.21
N GLY A 131 -5.71 25.81 -2.94
CA GLY A 131 -4.67 24.91 -2.46
C GLY A 131 -5.29 23.79 -1.62
N MET A 132 -4.82 22.56 -1.85
CA MET A 132 -5.21 21.39 -1.08
C MET A 132 -3.99 20.61 -0.64
N TYR A 133 -3.96 20.19 0.62
CA TYR A 133 -2.95 19.32 1.21
C TYR A 133 -3.62 18.12 1.87
N SER A 134 -3.10 16.92 1.60
CA SER A 134 -3.50 15.68 2.26
C SER A 134 -2.28 15.00 2.85
N LYS A 135 -2.36 14.64 4.12
CA LYS A 135 -1.34 13.89 4.85
C LYS A 135 -1.88 12.52 5.21
N THR A 136 -1.08 11.49 4.95
CA THR A 136 -1.36 10.15 5.43
C THR A 136 -1.31 10.13 6.96
N LEU A 137 -2.35 9.63 7.62
CA LEU A 137 -2.34 9.36 9.06
C LEU A 137 -2.12 7.87 9.32
N ASN A 138 -2.83 7.04 8.57
CA ASN A 138 -2.64 5.60 8.56
C ASN A 138 -2.73 5.14 7.11
N ASP A 139 -1.75 4.40 6.63
CA ASP A 139 -1.77 3.72 5.34
C ASP A 139 -1.10 2.36 5.49
N ILE A 140 -1.29 1.48 4.51
CA ILE A 140 -0.76 0.13 4.60
C ILE A 140 0.75 0.07 4.38
N TYR A 141 1.40 -0.79 5.14
CA TYR A 141 2.81 -1.09 4.99
C TYR A 141 3.05 -2.58 5.27
N TYR A 142 3.77 -3.26 4.38
CA TYR A 142 4.14 -4.67 4.56
C TYR A 142 5.60 -4.79 5.00
N GLN A 143 5.84 -5.67 5.97
CA GLN A 143 7.17 -6.00 6.46
C GLN A 143 7.35 -7.52 6.44
N ASP A 144 8.50 -8.04 6.02
CA ASP A 144 8.86 -9.45 6.23
C ASP A 144 9.65 -9.58 7.55
N ALA A 145 8.97 -10.05 8.60
CA ALA A 145 9.57 -10.27 9.90
C ALA A 145 10.54 -11.45 9.93
N ASN A 146 10.54 -12.31 8.91
CA ASN A 146 11.51 -13.40 8.81
C ASN A 146 12.75 -13.02 7.98
N LEU A 147 12.82 -11.80 7.43
CA LEU A 147 13.98 -11.35 6.68
C LEU A 147 15.10 -10.95 7.65
N ALA A 148 16.22 -11.67 7.59
CA ALA A 148 17.43 -11.32 8.31
C ALA A 148 18.02 -10.01 7.78
N GLY A 149 18.81 -9.31 8.61
CA GLY A 149 19.45 -8.06 8.23
C GLY A 149 20.40 -8.20 7.02
N PRO A 150 20.77 -7.09 6.37
CA PRO A 150 21.68 -7.12 5.24
C PRO A 150 23.06 -7.65 5.64
N ILE A 151 23.69 -8.39 4.74
CA ILE A 151 25.05 -8.94 4.90
C ILE A 151 26.14 -8.02 4.35
N GLY A 152 25.75 -6.88 3.78
CA GLY A 152 26.64 -5.87 3.24
C GLY A 152 25.91 -4.89 2.33
N ASN A 153 26.67 -4.16 1.53
CA ASN A 153 26.16 -3.23 0.52
C ASN A 153 26.75 -3.58 -0.85
N LEU A 154 26.08 -3.16 -1.92
CA LEU A 154 26.65 -3.25 -3.27
C LEU A 154 28.01 -2.54 -3.33
N VAL A 155 28.90 -3.09 -4.16
CA VAL A 155 30.23 -2.53 -4.41
C VAL A 155 30.13 -1.60 -5.62
N GLY A 156 30.62 -0.37 -5.46
CA GLY A 156 30.60 0.66 -6.51
C GLY A 156 29.87 1.94 -6.10
N PRO A 157 29.39 2.74 -7.09
CA PRO A 157 28.60 3.96 -6.86
C PRO A 157 27.24 3.68 -6.18
N ASP A 158 26.71 2.47 -6.39
CA ASP A 158 25.51 1.99 -5.74
C ASP A 158 25.85 1.41 -4.36
N LYS A 159 25.15 1.87 -3.32
CA LYS A 159 25.34 1.47 -1.92
C LYS A 159 24.14 0.73 -1.35
N ARG A 160 23.23 0.22 -2.18
CA ARG A 160 22.06 -0.52 -1.71
C ARG A 160 22.44 -1.73 -0.85
N PRO A 161 21.67 -2.01 0.22
CA PRO A 161 21.90 -3.17 1.06
C PRO A 161 21.73 -4.48 0.27
N VAL A 162 22.60 -5.45 0.55
CA VAL A 162 22.55 -6.80 -0.03
C VAL A 162 22.14 -7.77 1.07
N TYR A 163 21.14 -8.60 0.77
CA TYR A 163 20.63 -9.63 1.67
C TYR A 163 21.19 -11.00 1.27
N ALA A 164 21.35 -11.88 2.25
CA ALA A 164 21.71 -13.27 1.99
C ALA A 164 20.65 -13.97 1.12
N SER A 165 21.02 -15.08 0.49
CA SER A 165 20.11 -15.93 -0.29
C SER A 165 19.80 -17.24 0.44
N GLY A 166 18.80 -17.99 -0.05
CA GLY A 166 18.48 -19.31 0.48
C GLY A 166 18.01 -19.29 1.95
N ALA A 167 18.52 -20.22 2.76
CA ALA A 167 18.18 -20.31 4.18
C ALA A 167 18.79 -19.17 5.01
N ALA A 168 19.96 -18.66 4.63
CA ALA A 168 20.67 -17.61 5.37
C ALA A 168 19.95 -16.25 5.36
N ARG A 169 18.98 -16.05 4.46
CA ARG A 169 18.13 -14.85 4.46
C ARG A 169 17.09 -14.84 5.59
N ARG A 170 16.90 -15.98 6.28
CA ARG A 170 15.77 -16.22 7.18
C ARG A 170 16.24 -16.19 8.63
N ILE A 171 15.45 -15.56 9.50
CA ILE A 171 15.68 -15.60 10.95
C ILE A 171 15.26 -16.96 11.52
N ASP A 172 14.11 -17.47 11.07
CA ASP A 172 13.57 -18.79 11.41
C ASP A 172 13.45 -19.64 10.14
N ALA A 173 14.10 -20.80 10.16
CA ALA A 173 14.11 -21.75 9.05
C ALA A 173 12.75 -22.44 8.82
N ASN A 174 11.86 -22.45 9.81
CA ASN A 174 10.53 -23.06 9.73
C ASN A 174 9.55 -22.26 8.87
N PHE A 175 9.88 -21.01 8.51
CA PHE A 175 9.03 -20.16 7.68
C PHE A 175 9.76 -19.74 6.41
N THR A 176 9.04 -19.67 5.28
CA THR A 176 9.60 -19.10 4.05
C THR A 176 9.62 -17.59 4.13
N ASN A 177 8.53 -16.98 4.61
CA ASN A 177 8.38 -15.54 4.86
C ASN A 177 7.33 -15.34 5.96
N VAL A 178 7.45 -14.25 6.72
CA VAL A 178 6.42 -13.85 7.69
C VAL A 178 6.05 -12.41 7.39
N TYR A 179 5.03 -12.22 6.54
CA TYR A 179 4.58 -10.88 6.16
C TYR A 179 3.63 -10.31 7.20
N ILE A 180 3.99 -9.16 7.75
CA ILE A 180 3.18 -8.39 8.69
C ILE A 180 2.61 -7.19 7.95
N LEU A 181 1.28 -7.10 7.90
CA LEU A 181 0.58 -5.89 7.50
C LEU A 181 0.48 -4.93 8.69
N LYS A 182 1.12 -3.78 8.56
CA LYS A 182 1.21 -2.68 9.53
C LYS A 182 0.65 -1.39 8.95
N ASN A 183 0.62 -0.34 9.78
CA ASN A 183 0.37 1.01 9.35
C ASN A 183 1.64 1.84 9.20
N THR A 184 1.63 2.79 8.28
CA THR A 184 2.57 3.91 8.17
C THR A 184 1.80 5.23 8.15
N ASP A 185 2.39 6.30 8.67
CA ASP A 185 1.90 7.68 8.58
C ASP A 185 2.64 8.48 7.51
N GLN A 186 3.52 7.83 6.75
CA GLN A 186 4.31 8.47 5.73
C GLN A 186 3.55 8.58 4.41
N GLY A 187 3.89 9.63 3.65
CA GLY A 187 3.17 10.01 2.44
C GLY A 187 2.36 11.29 2.63
N TYR A 188 2.24 12.02 1.54
CA TYR A 188 1.48 13.27 1.45
C TYR A 188 1.17 13.58 0.00
N ARG A 189 0.13 14.39 -0.21
CA ARG A 189 -0.29 14.87 -1.52
C ARG A 189 -0.63 16.35 -1.41
N TYR A 190 -0.23 17.15 -2.39
CA TYR A 190 -0.69 18.52 -2.49
C TYR A 190 -1.05 18.85 -3.92
N ASN A 191 -2.06 19.70 -4.09
CA ASN A 191 -2.50 20.24 -5.36
C ASN A 191 -2.73 21.75 -5.21
N LEU A 192 -2.36 22.51 -6.24
CA LEU A 192 -2.65 23.93 -6.39
C LEU A 192 -3.38 24.10 -7.72
N THR A 193 -4.57 24.69 -7.68
CA THR A 193 -5.45 24.89 -8.82
C THR A 193 -5.75 26.37 -9.00
N GLY A 194 -5.54 26.86 -10.22
CA GLY A 194 -6.11 28.13 -10.68
C GLY A 194 -7.21 27.85 -11.70
N GLN A 195 -8.34 28.54 -11.58
CA GLN A 195 -9.48 28.40 -12.49
C GLN A 195 -10.07 29.77 -12.84
N LEU A 196 -10.46 29.93 -14.10
CA LEU A 196 -11.28 31.03 -14.60
C LEU A 196 -12.55 30.47 -15.20
N GLN A 197 -13.70 31.04 -14.84
CA GLN A 197 -15.00 30.65 -15.36
C GLN A 197 -15.79 31.89 -15.79
N LYS A 198 -16.50 31.79 -16.91
CA LYS A 198 -17.43 32.82 -17.37
C LYS A 198 -18.71 32.20 -17.93
N GLN A 199 -19.84 32.77 -17.54
CA GLN A 199 -21.13 32.50 -18.14
C GLN A 199 -21.52 33.70 -19.02
N PHE A 200 -21.78 33.45 -20.30
CA PHE A 200 -22.23 34.46 -21.25
C PHE A 200 -23.75 34.49 -21.31
N ALA A 201 -24.32 35.66 -21.63
CA ALA A 201 -25.77 35.87 -21.69
C ALA A 201 -26.46 34.95 -22.71
N ASP A 202 -25.77 34.59 -23.79
CA ASP A 202 -26.28 33.72 -24.86
C ASP A 202 -26.30 32.23 -24.48
N GLY A 203 -26.05 31.91 -23.20
CA GLY A 203 -26.07 30.54 -22.66
C GLY A 203 -24.75 29.77 -22.77
N LEU A 204 -23.71 30.37 -23.37
CA LEU A 204 -22.37 29.77 -23.43
C LEU A 204 -21.69 29.84 -22.05
N ASN A 205 -21.15 28.70 -21.58
CA ASN A 205 -20.35 28.62 -20.37
C ASN A 205 -18.92 28.20 -20.74
N THR A 206 -17.92 28.98 -20.33
CA THR A 206 -16.50 28.65 -20.55
C THR A 206 -15.77 28.54 -19.23
N MET A 207 -14.80 27.61 -19.19
CA MET A 207 -13.93 27.40 -18.05
C MET A 207 -12.54 27.00 -18.53
N VAL A 208 -11.52 27.60 -17.92
CA VAL A 208 -10.12 27.22 -18.09
C VAL A 208 -9.55 27.01 -16.70
N ALA A 209 -8.92 25.85 -16.48
CA ALA A 209 -8.28 25.53 -15.21
C ALA A 209 -6.91 24.90 -15.43
N TYR A 210 -6.01 25.16 -14.48
CA TYR A 210 -4.71 24.53 -14.41
C TYR A 210 -4.45 24.05 -12.99
N THR A 211 -4.10 22.78 -12.85
CA THR A 211 -3.79 22.15 -11.57
C THR A 211 -2.38 21.58 -11.61
N TYR A 212 -1.56 21.99 -10.64
CA TYR A 212 -0.26 21.42 -10.39
C TYR A 212 -0.26 20.66 -9.08
N GLY A 213 0.32 19.46 -9.04
CA GLY A 213 0.30 18.64 -7.84
C GLY A 213 1.43 17.63 -7.77
N LYS A 214 1.67 17.15 -6.55
CA LYS A 214 2.64 16.07 -6.27
C LYS A 214 2.09 15.13 -5.21
N SER A 215 2.34 13.85 -5.39
CA SER A 215 1.99 12.78 -4.45
C SER A 215 3.25 12.00 -4.09
N LYS A 216 3.39 11.64 -2.82
CA LYS A 216 4.35 10.65 -2.33
C LYS A 216 3.63 9.66 -1.43
N GLU A 217 4.01 8.40 -1.54
CA GLU A 217 3.50 7.29 -0.74
C GLU A 217 4.60 6.25 -0.56
N ILE A 218 4.50 5.46 0.51
CA ILE A 218 5.48 4.41 0.82
C ILE A 218 5.16 3.09 0.14
N ASN A 219 3.87 2.77 0.01
CA ASN A 219 3.41 1.59 -0.71
C ASN A 219 2.06 1.91 -1.36
N SER A 220 1.96 1.70 -2.67
CA SER A 220 0.74 1.99 -3.43
C SER A 220 -0.34 0.92 -3.29
N GLY A 221 -0.03 -0.23 -2.68
CA GLY A 221 -0.97 -1.34 -2.53
C GLY A 221 -1.43 -1.95 -3.85
N PHE A 222 -0.60 -1.87 -4.90
CA PHE A 222 -1.02 -2.26 -6.25
C PHE A 222 -1.38 -3.76 -6.40
N ASN A 223 -0.93 -4.62 -5.48
CA ASN A 223 -1.07 -6.07 -5.59
C ASN A 223 -2.06 -6.67 -4.57
N THR A 224 -2.46 -7.92 -4.80
CA THR A 224 -3.48 -8.61 -3.99
C THR A 224 -2.91 -9.48 -2.86
N THR A 225 -1.63 -9.85 -2.92
CA THR A 225 -0.95 -10.71 -1.94
C THR A 225 0.11 -9.94 -1.16
N ALA A 226 0.37 -10.35 0.08
CA ALA A 226 1.38 -9.71 0.93
C ALA A 226 2.80 -9.80 0.32
N SER A 227 3.15 -10.95 -0.26
CA SER A 227 4.44 -11.16 -0.91
C SER A 227 4.69 -10.23 -2.09
N SER A 228 3.68 -9.99 -2.91
CA SER A 228 3.80 -9.10 -4.07
C SER A 228 3.80 -7.63 -3.66
N ASN A 229 3.00 -7.24 -2.66
CA ASN A 229 3.05 -5.87 -2.14
C ASN A 229 4.38 -5.53 -1.46
N PHE A 230 5.03 -6.51 -0.83
CA PHE A 230 6.38 -6.34 -0.28
C PHE A 230 7.46 -6.38 -1.38
N GLY A 231 7.45 -7.41 -2.23
CA GLY A 231 8.53 -7.69 -3.18
C GLY A 231 8.54 -6.82 -4.45
N PHE A 232 7.40 -6.26 -4.85
CA PHE A 232 7.32 -5.36 -6.02
C PHE A 232 7.27 -3.89 -5.65
N ASN A 233 7.35 -3.55 -4.35
CA ASN A 233 7.55 -2.17 -3.96
C ASN A 233 8.96 -1.74 -4.38
N GLN A 234 9.07 -0.66 -5.15
CA GLN A 234 10.38 -0.16 -5.56
C GLN A 234 11.07 0.46 -4.35
N ILE A 235 12.24 -0.10 -4.00
CA ILE A 235 13.01 0.28 -2.82
C ILE A 235 14.49 0.45 -3.20
N ILE A 236 15.11 1.45 -2.60
CA ILE A 236 16.55 1.72 -2.71
C ILE A 236 17.26 1.60 -1.35
N THR A 237 16.51 1.23 -0.31
CA THR A 237 16.97 1.06 1.07
C THR A 237 16.54 -0.32 1.56
N ASP A 238 16.28 -0.47 2.86
CA ASP A 238 15.80 -1.72 3.45
C ASP A 238 14.35 -1.99 3.01
N PRO A 239 14.00 -3.17 2.45
CA PRO A 239 12.60 -3.54 2.19
C PRO A 239 11.69 -3.47 3.42
N ASN A 240 12.24 -3.70 4.62
CA ASN A 240 11.54 -3.56 5.89
C ASN A 240 11.52 -2.11 6.43
N ASN A 241 12.17 -1.18 5.73
CA ASN A 241 12.09 0.26 5.98
C ASN A 241 12.40 1.04 4.68
N PRO A 242 11.43 1.14 3.76
CA PRO A 242 11.62 1.73 2.42
C PRO A 242 11.67 3.28 2.42
N SER A 243 11.68 3.90 3.60
CA SER A 243 11.73 5.36 3.80
C SER A 243 13.04 5.98 3.33
#